data_AF-A0A0C9RM44-F1
#
_entry.id   AF-A0A0C9RM44-F1
#
_cell.length_a   1.000
_cell.length_b   1.000
_cell.length_c   1.000
_cell.angle_alpha   90.00
_cell.angle_beta   90.00
_cell.angle_gamma   90.00
#
_symmetry.space_group_name_H-M   'P 1'
#
loop_
_entity.id
_entity.type
_entity.pdbx_description
1 polymer ?
#
loop_
_entity_poly.entity_id
_entity_poly.type
_entity_poly.pdbx_seq_one_letter_code
_entity_poly.pdbx_strand_id
1 'polypeptide(L)'
;PSFWGLINPQWSLCSKGRRQSPINIEPDKLLFDPHLRPVQVDKHKVAGHLHNTGQFLVFKADKESKVRVNITGGPLAYHYQFEEIYIHYGMDNKLGSEHRVNNYPFPAEVITNAMEIK
;
A
#
# COMPACT_ATOMS: atom_id res chain seq x y z
N PRO A 1 -8.76 15.07 -3.94
CA PRO A 1 -9.41 13.75 -4.16
C PRO A 1 -10.73 13.83 -4.95
N SER A 2 -11.74 14.57 -4.45
CA SER A 2 -13.10 14.57 -5.01
C SER A 2 -13.22 15.02 -6.48
N PHE A 3 -12.22 15.76 -6.99
CA PHE A 3 -12.21 16.30 -8.35
C PHE A 3 -11.21 15.59 -9.29
N TRP A 4 -10.49 14.56 -8.82
CA TRP A 4 -9.43 13.92 -9.61
C TRP A 4 -9.94 13.35 -10.94
N GLY A 5 -11.14 12.75 -10.97
CA GLY A 5 -11.73 12.24 -12.20
C GLY A 5 -12.20 13.31 -13.18
N LEU A 6 -12.21 14.58 -12.79
CA LEU A 6 -12.48 15.72 -13.68
C LEU A 6 -11.19 16.38 -14.17
N ILE A 7 -10.11 16.30 -13.39
CA ILE A 7 -8.81 16.93 -13.70
C ILE A 7 -8.09 16.19 -14.83
N ASN A 8 -8.14 14.86 -14.84
CA ASN A 8 -7.54 14.06 -15.89
C ASN A 8 -8.54 12.99 -16.36
N PRO A 9 -8.90 12.92 -17.66
CA PRO A 9 -9.79 11.89 -18.20
C PRO A 9 -9.33 10.45 -17.89
N GLN A 10 -8.02 10.23 -17.78
CA GLN A 10 -7.45 8.91 -17.43
C GLN A 10 -7.76 8.51 -15.98
N TRP A 11 -8.14 9.45 -15.12
CA TRP A 11 -8.49 9.21 -13.71
C TRP A 11 -10.01 9.20 -13.48
N SER A 12 -10.82 9.06 -14.52
CA SER A 12 -12.28 9.03 -14.42
C SER A 12 -12.80 7.98 -13.41
N LEU A 13 -12.06 6.87 -13.23
CA LEU A 13 -12.33 5.84 -12.25
C LEU A 13 -12.19 6.31 -10.80
N CYS A 14 -11.43 7.38 -10.51
CA CYS A 14 -11.36 7.96 -9.17
C CYS A 14 -12.68 8.57 -8.72
N SER A 15 -13.56 8.95 -9.66
CA SER A 15 -14.88 9.47 -9.35
C SER A 15 -16.00 8.46 -9.57
N LYS A 16 -15.84 7.53 -10.52
CA LYS A 16 -16.91 6.61 -10.96
C LYS A 16 -16.64 5.13 -10.62
N GLY A 17 -15.44 4.79 -10.18
CA GLY A 17 -15.03 3.42 -9.90
C GLY A 17 -15.75 2.86 -8.68
N ARG A 18 -16.14 1.57 -8.75
CA ARG A 18 -16.80 0.85 -7.64
C ARG A 18 -15.82 0.12 -6.71
N ARG A 19 -14.54 0.10 -7.07
CA ARG A 19 -13.45 -0.58 -6.35
C ARG A 19 -12.33 0.42 -6.11
N GLN A 20 -12.64 1.47 -5.36
CA GLN A 20 -11.67 2.49 -4.98
C GLN A 20 -11.20 2.23 -3.56
N SER A 21 -9.93 2.52 -3.32
CA SER A 21 -9.33 2.63 -2.00
C SER A 21 -9.04 4.12 -1.72
N PRO A 22 -8.87 4.51 -0.45
CA PRO A 22 -8.98 3.70 0.77
C PRO A 22 -10.44 3.39 1.16
N ILE A 23 -10.60 2.48 2.12
CA ILE A 23 -11.90 2.14 2.74
C ILE A 23 -11.83 2.14 4.27
N ASN A 24 -13.00 2.20 4.90
CA ASN A 24 -13.15 1.84 6.31
C ASN A 24 -13.35 0.32 6.43
N ILE A 25 -12.49 -0.34 7.20
CA ILE A 25 -12.57 -1.76 7.50
C ILE A 25 -13.44 -1.91 8.75
N GLU A 26 -14.57 -2.59 8.64
CA GLU A 26 -15.50 -2.85 9.75
C GLU A 26 -15.34 -4.30 10.23
N PRO A 27 -14.60 -4.56 11.34
CA PRO A 27 -14.28 -5.93 11.77
C PRO A 27 -15.49 -6.84 11.93
N ASP A 28 -16.61 -6.30 12.42
CA ASP A 28 -17.86 -7.05 12.65
C ASP A 28 -18.54 -7.51 11.34
N LYS A 29 -18.15 -6.97 10.19
CA LYS A 29 -18.65 -7.36 8.87
C LYS A 29 -17.68 -8.27 8.12
N LEU A 30 -16.51 -8.56 8.68
CA LEU A 30 -15.52 -9.42 8.03
C LEU A 30 -15.91 -10.89 8.16
N LEU A 31 -15.64 -11.64 7.10
CA LEU A 31 -15.75 -13.09 7.09
C LEU A 31 -14.36 -13.70 7.26
N PHE A 32 -14.22 -14.65 8.19
CA PHE A 32 -13.00 -15.42 8.33
C PHE A 32 -12.86 -16.41 7.18
N ASP A 33 -11.73 -16.37 6.49
CA ASP A 33 -11.38 -17.35 5.47
C ASP A 33 -10.36 -18.36 6.04
N PRO A 34 -10.75 -19.62 6.29
CA PRO A 34 -9.84 -20.65 6.80
C PRO A 34 -8.75 -21.06 5.81
N HIS A 35 -8.87 -20.73 4.52
CA HIS A 35 -7.88 -21.04 3.50
C HIS A 35 -6.83 -19.93 3.33
N LEU A 36 -7.02 -18.79 4.00
CA LEU A 36 -6.07 -17.69 3.95
C LEU A 36 -4.77 -18.09 4.66
N ARG A 37 -3.71 -18.32 3.87
CA ARG A 37 -2.40 -18.67 4.39
C ARG A 37 -1.69 -17.45 4.96
N PRO A 38 -0.70 -17.61 5.87
CA PRO A 38 0.13 -16.49 6.30
C PRO A 38 0.88 -15.86 5.13
N VAL A 39 1.03 -14.52 5.17
CA VAL A 39 1.95 -13.81 4.27
C VAL A 39 3.38 -14.11 4.71
N GLN A 40 4.24 -14.43 3.74
CA GLN A 40 5.66 -14.68 3.92
C GLN A 40 6.45 -13.52 3.30
N VAL A 41 7.36 -12.94 4.06
CA VAL A 41 8.25 -11.86 3.61
C VAL A 41 9.68 -12.23 3.96
N ASP A 42 10.56 -12.17 2.96
CA ASP A 42 11.98 -12.42 3.17
C ASP A 42 12.59 -11.41 4.15
N LYS A 43 13.39 -11.89 5.11
CA LYS A 43 13.95 -11.07 6.18
C LYS A 43 15.34 -10.56 5.83
N HIS A 44 15.43 -9.72 4.80
CA HIS A 44 16.68 -9.11 4.38
C HIS A 44 16.72 -7.60 4.63
N LYS A 45 17.92 -7.07 4.89
CA LYS A 45 18.14 -5.62 4.85
C LYS A 45 18.18 -5.18 3.39
N VAL A 46 17.47 -4.10 3.08
CA VAL A 46 17.40 -3.53 1.74
C VAL A 46 18.00 -2.12 1.78
N ALA A 47 18.94 -1.86 0.86
CA ALA A 47 19.45 -0.52 0.60
C ALA A 47 18.56 0.18 -0.43
N GLY A 48 18.50 1.51 -0.34
CA GLY A 48 17.64 2.32 -1.18
C GLY A 48 17.72 3.79 -0.85
N HIS A 49 16.94 4.58 -1.57
CA HIS A 49 16.93 6.02 -1.49
C HIS A 49 15.55 6.55 -1.11
N LEU A 50 15.52 7.57 -0.24
CA LEU A 50 14.30 8.30 0.10
C LEU A 50 14.16 9.51 -0.84
N HIS A 51 13.01 9.63 -1.48
CA HIS A 51 12.68 10.72 -2.38
C HIS A 51 11.45 11.47 -1.89
N ASN A 52 11.49 12.80 -1.96
CA ASN A 52 10.34 13.64 -1.78
C ASN A 52 9.74 13.96 -3.16
N THR A 53 8.53 13.51 -3.43
CA THR A 53 7.84 13.74 -4.72
C THR A 53 7.05 15.05 -4.77
N GLY A 54 7.04 15.80 -3.66
CA GLY A 54 6.16 16.95 -3.45
C GLY A 54 4.73 16.57 -3.02
N GLN A 55 4.37 15.29 -3.09
CA GLN A 55 3.08 14.76 -2.65
C GLN A 55 3.22 13.79 -1.48
N PHE A 56 4.28 12.97 -1.49
CA PHE A 56 4.56 11.97 -0.46
C PHE A 56 6.07 11.69 -0.40
N LEU A 57 6.49 11.04 0.67
CA LEU A 57 7.82 10.45 0.79
C LEU A 57 7.78 9.03 0.25
N VAL A 58 8.70 8.71 -0.66
CA VAL A 58 8.85 7.37 -1.24
C VAL A 58 10.26 6.85 -1.01
N PHE A 59 10.37 5.70 -0.35
CA PHE A 59 11.61 4.94 -0.31
C PHE A 59 11.63 4.00 -1.52
N LYS A 60 12.71 4.02 -2.30
CA LYS A 60 12.89 3.15 -3.46
C LYS A 60 14.09 2.24 -3.24
N ALA A 61 13.89 0.93 -3.35
CA ALA A 61 14.96 -0.05 -3.23
C ALA A 61 15.96 0.08 -4.39
N ASP A 62 17.24 -0.18 -4.11
CA ASP A 62 18.28 -0.17 -5.13
C ASP A 62 18.08 -1.33 -6.11
N LYS A 63 17.80 -1.00 -7.37
CA LYS A 63 17.53 -2.01 -8.43
C LYS A 63 18.73 -2.89 -8.75
N GLU A 64 19.94 -2.39 -8.50
CA GLU A 64 21.20 -3.10 -8.71
C GLU A 64 21.61 -3.97 -7.50
N SER A 65 20.87 -3.90 -6.40
CA SER A 65 21.11 -4.75 -5.24
C SER A 65 20.99 -6.23 -5.61
N LYS A 66 21.98 -7.03 -5.20
CA LYS A 66 21.92 -8.49 -5.29
C LYS A 66 20.92 -9.10 -4.31
N VAL A 67 20.59 -8.36 -3.25
CA VAL A 67 19.63 -8.78 -2.22
C VAL A 67 18.26 -8.23 -2.58
N ARG A 68 17.30 -9.14 -2.76
CA ARG A 68 15.90 -8.86 -3.06
C ARG A 68 15.03 -9.39 -1.92
N VAL A 69 13.86 -8.77 -1.74
CA VAL A 69 12.86 -9.21 -0.76
C VAL A 69 11.63 -9.67 -1.50
N ASN A 70 11.33 -10.96 -1.41
CA ASN A 70 10.11 -11.52 -1.98
C ASN A 70 8.99 -11.55 -0.93
N ILE A 71 7.76 -11.37 -1.42
CA ILE A 71 6.51 -11.39 -0.69
C ILE A 71 5.64 -12.46 -1.33
N THR A 72 5.24 -13.45 -0.55
CA THR A 72 4.55 -14.66 -1.03
C THR A 72 3.51 -15.13 -0.01
N GLY A 73 2.72 -16.15 -0.36
CA GLY A 73 1.66 -16.65 0.53
C GLY A 73 0.49 -15.65 0.64
N GLY A 74 -0.23 -15.67 1.76
CA GLY A 74 -1.40 -14.81 1.87
C GLY A 74 -2.48 -15.11 0.83
N PRO A 75 -3.22 -14.07 0.38
CA PRO A 75 -4.15 -14.16 -0.73
C PRO A 75 -3.48 -14.00 -2.10
N LEU A 76 -2.14 -13.97 -2.18
CA LEU A 76 -1.41 -13.70 -3.41
C LEU A 76 -1.38 -14.93 -4.32
N ALA A 77 -1.72 -14.75 -5.60
CA ALA A 77 -1.65 -15.80 -6.62
C ALA A 77 -0.21 -16.05 -7.11
N TYR A 78 0.64 -15.02 -7.05
CA TYR A 78 2.01 -15.03 -7.57
C TYR A 78 3.02 -14.60 -6.50
N HIS A 79 4.29 -14.68 -6.85
CA HIS A 79 5.37 -14.10 -6.08
C HIS A 79 5.52 -12.62 -6.43
N TYR A 80 5.75 -11.79 -5.43
CA TYR A 80 5.97 -10.37 -5.61
C TYR A 80 7.32 -9.99 -5.05
N GLN A 81 8.03 -9.09 -5.74
CA GLN A 81 9.30 -8.56 -5.28
C GLN A 81 9.10 -7.11 -4.83
N PHE A 82 9.53 -6.81 -3.62
CA PHE A 82 9.50 -5.46 -3.07
C PHE A 82 10.25 -4.45 -3.95
N GLU A 83 9.66 -3.28 -4.20
CA GLU A 83 10.30 -2.19 -4.95
C GLU A 83 10.30 -0.86 -4.17
N GLU A 84 9.16 -0.45 -3.62
CA GLU A 84 9.00 0.89 -3.07
C GLU A 84 8.09 0.90 -1.83
N ILE A 85 8.31 1.88 -0.94
CA ILE A 85 7.41 2.19 0.17
C ILE A 85 6.97 3.64 0.04
N TYR A 86 5.66 3.86 0.06
CA TYR A 86 5.04 5.17 0.19
C TYR A 86 4.61 5.37 1.64
N ILE A 87 4.82 6.57 2.16
CA ILE A 87 4.39 6.92 3.51
C ILE A 87 3.36 8.03 3.43
N HIS A 88 2.14 7.72 3.85
CA HIS A 88 1.06 8.69 4.04
C HIS A 88 0.99 9.03 5.52
N TYR A 89 0.96 10.32 5.86
CA TYR A 89 0.94 10.78 7.24
C TYR A 89 0.18 12.10 7.33
N GLY A 90 -0.39 12.38 8.51
CA GLY A 90 -1.08 13.64 8.76
C GLY A 90 -0.18 14.68 9.40
N MET A 91 -0.75 15.85 9.66
CA MET A 91 -0.04 16.95 10.31
C MET A 91 0.12 16.75 11.83
N ASP A 92 -0.66 15.83 12.41
CA ASP A 92 -0.60 15.48 13.82
C ASP A 92 -0.79 13.97 14.02
N ASN A 93 -0.71 13.50 15.27
CA ASN A 93 -0.81 12.08 15.60
C ASN A 93 -2.25 11.56 15.68
N LYS A 94 -3.27 12.36 15.33
CA LYS A 94 -4.68 11.95 15.40
C LYS A 94 -5.20 11.44 14.06
N LEU A 95 -4.59 11.84 12.95
CA LEU A 95 -5.03 11.56 11.59
C LEU A 95 -3.80 11.32 10.70
N GLY A 96 -3.93 10.47 9.68
CA GLY A 96 -2.89 10.35 8.65
C GLY A 96 -2.93 9.07 7.82
N SER A 97 -3.45 7.97 8.37
CA SER A 97 -3.73 6.78 7.58
C SER A 97 -4.85 7.06 6.57
N GLU A 98 -4.76 6.42 5.41
CA GLU A 98 -5.78 6.50 4.38
C GLU A 98 -6.94 5.55 4.74
N HIS A 99 -6.62 4.29 5.05
CA HIS A 99 -7.55 3.32 5.60
C HIS A 99 -7.87 3.61 7.06
N ARG A 100 -9.03 3.10 7.50
CA ARG A 100 -9.50 3.18 8.89
C ARG A 100 -9.96 1.81 9.35
N VAL A 101 -9.93 1.57 10.66
CA VAL A 101 -10.48 0.36 11.27
C VAL A 101 -11.58 0.77 12.23
N ASN A 102 -12.82 0.38 11.95
CA ASN A 102 -14.01 0.82 12.68
C ASN A 102 -14.07 2.35 12.85
N ASN A 103 -13.85 3.06 11.74
CA ASN A 103 -13.73 4.52 11.62
C ASN A 103 -12.55 5.15 12.38
N TYR A 104 -11.75 4.37 13.09
CA TYR A 104 -10.56 4.83 13.79
C TYR A 104 -9.40 5.05 12.80
N PRO A 105 -8.84 6.28 12.72
CA PRO A 105 -7.65 6.58 11.94
C PRO A 105 -6.36 6.34 12.74
N PHE A 106 -5.27 6.10 12.03
CA PHE A 106 -3.91 6.04 12.59
C PHE A 106 -3.08 7.26 12.15
N PRO A 107 -1.95 7.57 12.84
CA PRO A 107 -1.11 8.73 12.49
C PRO A 107 -0.49 8.67 11.08
N ALA A 108 -0.29 7.46 10.56
CA ALA A 108 0.34 7.23 9.27
C ALA A 108 -0.05 5.86 8.72
N GLU A 109 0.15 5.67 7.42
CA GLU A 109 0.03 4.41 6.70
C GLU A 109 1.23 4.19 5.80
N VAL A 110 1.79 2.99 5.88
CA VAL A 110 2.94 2.54 5.08
C VAL A 110 2.40 1.66 3.96
N ILE A 111 2.54 2.11 2.72
CA ILE A 111 2.02 1.42 1.55
C ILE A 111 3.21 0.82 0.79
N THR A 112 3.25 -0.51 0.74
CA THR A 112 4.29 -1.25 0.02
C THR A 112 3.87 -1.48 -1.43
N ASN A 113 4.72 -1.08 -2.37
CA ASN A 113 4.60 -1.44 -3.77
C ASN A 113 5.58 -2.57 -4.11
N ALA A 114 5.09 -3.55 -4.85
CA ALA A 114 5.86 -4.74 -5.22
C ALA A 114 5.49 -5.16 -6.65
N MET A 115 6.51 -5.58 -7.40
CA MET A 115 6.36 -6.06 -8.76
C MET A 115 6.06 -7.56 -8.77
N GLU A 116 5.08 -7.99 -9.56
CA GLU A 116 4.83 -9.40 -9.79
C GLU A 116 6.04 -10.03 -10.52
N ILE A 117 6.54 -11.14 -9.98
CA ILE A 117 7.64 -11.91 -10.57
C ILE A 117 7.14 -13.32 -10.93
N LYS A 118 7.55 -13.79 -12.11
CA LYS A 118 7.25 -15.14 -12.60
C LYS A 118 8.15 -16.18 -11.96
#